data_AF-A0A6G4AHQ1-F1
#
_entry.id   AF-A0A6G4AHQ1-F1
#
_cell.length_a   1.000
_cell.length_b   1.000
_cell.length_c   1.000
_cell.angle_alpha   90.00
_cell.angle_beta   90.00
_cell.angle_gamma   90.00
#
_symmetry.space_group_name_H-M   'P 1'
#
loop_
_entity.id
_entity.type
_entity.pdbx_description
1 polymer ?
#
loop_
_entity_poly.entity_id
_entity_poly.type
_entity_poly.pdbx_seq_one_letter_code
_entity_poly.pdbx_strand_id
1 'polypeptide(L)'
;MVGFAGGADGSYGLVVIDQGRVERTGLSGIDTFPYDPARVFEGQYRAAPERRRIEVPRLTIPRSTDAILAPVDLVVTIDGTEYVLAVLQEFLGHRLVIFTDETNGDQTPEIGRWLVLPLLEPGRTLTVDFNRAALSYHHLNPEVSVCPLAPPGNHLPMRIEAGERALIHATSGRG
;
A
#
# COMPACT_ATOMS: atom_id res chain seq x y z
N MET A 1 -12.01 -7.87 19.37
CA MET A 1 -12.64 -8.63 18.28
C MET A 1 -13.34 -7.63 17.37
N VAL A 2 -12.99 -7.52 16.09
CA VAL A 2 -13.81 -6.78 15.11
C VAL A 2 -14.03 -7.68 13.90
N GLY A 3 -15.27 -8.09 13.68
CA GLY A 3 -15.65 -8.91 12.52
C GLY A 3 -16.51 -8.12 11.54
N PHE A 4 -16.44 -8.47 10.25
CA PHE A 4 -17.43 -8.09 9.24
C PHE A 4 -18.05 -9.34 8.62
N ALA A 5 -19.35 -9.26 8.32
CA ALA A 5 -20.12 -10.32 7.65
C ALA A 5 -20.96 -9.73 6.50
N GLY A 6 -21.24 -10.53 5.46
CA GLY A 6 -22.22 -10.18 4.43
C GLY A 6 -22.69 -11.38 3.59
N GLY A 7 -23.98 -11.71 3.63
CA GLY A 7 -24.68 -12.59 2.67
C GLY A 7 -25.39 -11.77 1.58
N ALA A 8 -26.19 -12.30 0.64
CA ALA A 8 -26.43 -13.67 0.21
C ALA A 8 -25.67 -13.98 -1.11
N ASP A 9 -24.78 -13.07 -1.51
CA ASP A 9 -24.24 -12.92 -2.86
C ASP A 9 -22.78 -12.38 -2.87
N GLY A 10 -22.03 -12.48 -1.75
CA GLY A 10 -20.67 -11.91 -1.62
C GLY A 10 -19.75 -12.55 -0.57
N SER A 11 -18.47 -12.13 -0.59
CA SER A 11 -17.33 -12.65 0.19
C SER A 11 -17.21 -12.07 1.61
N TYR A 12 -16.74 -12.86 2.57
CA TYR A 12 -16.59 -12.50 3.99
C TYR A 12 -15.12 -12.32 4.37
N GLY A 13 -14.81 -11.30 5.18
CA GLY A 13 -13.47 -11.05 5.74
C GLY A 13 -13.53 -10.82 7.25
N LEU A 14 -12.66 -11.49 8.01
CA LEU A 14 -12.54 -11.36 9.47
C LEU A 14 -11.19 -10.73 9.81
N VAL A 15 -11.20 -9.59 10.52
CA VAL A 15 -9.97 -8.95 11.02
C VAL A 15 -9.83 -9.20 12.53
N VAL A 16 -9.04 -10.20 12.89
CA VAL A 16 -8.76 -10.48 14.30
C VAL A 16 -7.59 -9.62 14.78
N ILE A 17 -7.81 -8.81 15.82
CA ILE A 17 -6.71 -8.24 16.59
C ILE A 17 -6.21 -9.34 17.54
N ASP A 18 -5.05 -9.91 17.24
CA ASP A 18 -4.40 -10.95 18.03
C ASP A 18 -3.19 -10.35 18.78
N GLN A 19 -3.39 -9.99 20.05
CA GLN A 19 -2.32 -9.43 20.89
C GLN A 19 -1.22 -10.46 21.18
N GLY A 20 -1.57 -11.75 21.30
CA GLY A 20 -0.60 -12.83 21.55
C GLY A 20 0.29 -13.12 20.35
N ARG A 21 -0.13 -12.75 19.13
CA ARG A 21 0.70 -12.85 17.93
C ARG A 21 1.94 -11.97 18.02
N VAL A 22 1.83 -10.75 18.55
CA VAL A 22 2.95 -9.80 18.68
C VAL A 22 4.04 -10.41 19.56
N GLU A 23 3.67 -10.96 20.72
CA GLU A 23 4.59 -11.64 21.63
C GLU A 23 5.21 -12.88 20.99
N ARG A 24 4.40 -13.71 20.32
CA ARG A 24 4.86 -14.95 19.68
C ARG A 24 5.79 -14.72 18.48
N THR A 25 5.59 -13.66 17.72
CA THR A 25 6.48 -13.29 16.60
C THR A 25 7.66 -12.43 17.05
N GLY A 26 7.63 -11.92 18.28
CA GLY A 26 8.61 -10.95 18.78
C GLY A 26 8.55 -9.60 18.06
N LEU A 27 7.46 -9.30 17.34
CA LEU A 27 7.30 -8.00 16.68
C LEU A 27 7.33 -6.90 17.74
N SER A 28 8.26 -5.97 17.60
CA SER A 28 8.54 -4.92 18.59
C SER A 28 8.38 -3.50 18.04
N GLY A 29 8.30 -3.37 16.71
CA GLY A 29 8.08 -2.09 16.06
C GLY A 29 8.14 -2.18 14.55
N ILE A 30 8.04 -1.03 13.92
CA ILE A 30 8.25 -0.83 12.48
C ILE A 30 9.36 0.21 12.35
N ASP A 31 10.42 -0.15 11.62
CA ASP A 31 11.49 0.77 11.26
C ASP A 31 10.99 1.75 10.21
N THR A 32 11.35 3.02 10.35
CA THR A 32 10.92 4.10 9.44
C THR A 32 12.11 4.95 9.05
N PHE A 33 12.07 5.53 7.85
CA PHE A 33 12.93 6.66 7.54
C PHE A 33 12.60 7.84 8.48
N PRO A 34 13.58 8.73 8.78
CA PRO A 34 13.29 10.01 9.39
C PRO A 34 12.26 10.79 8.57
N TYR A 35 11.42 11.56 9.25
CA TYR A 35 10.48 12.44 8.54
C TYR A 35 11.25 13.45 7.68
N ASP A 36 10.87 13.55 6.41
CA ASP A 36 11.45 14.46 5.44
C ASP A 36 10.34 15.31 4.78
N PRO A 37 10.27 16.63 5.06
CA PRO A 37 9.28 17.50 4.43
C PRO A 37 9.47 17.62 2.91
N ALA A 38 10.66 17.33 2.36
CA ALA A 38 10.89 17.30 0.92
C ALA A 38 10.22 16.11 0.23
N ARG A 39 9.66 15.15 1.01
CA ARG A 39 8.89 14.00 0.50
C ARG A 39 7.37 14.22 0.58
N VAL A 40 6.97 15.47 0.76
CA VAL A 40 5.58 15.93 0.73
C VAL A 40 5.35 16.72 -0.56
N PHE A 41 4.48 16.22 -1.43
CA PHE A 41 4.21 16.80 -2.73
C PHE A 41 2.75 17.24 -2.85
N GLU A 42 2.49 18.13 -3.81
CA GLU A 42 1.13 18.36 -4.28
C GLU A 42 0.82 17.39 -5.41
N GLY A 43 -0.37 16.79 -5.37
CA GLY A 43 -0.89 15.96 -6.43
C GLY A 43 -2.33 16.33 -6.77
N GLN A 44 -2.83 15.75 -7.84
CA GLN A 44 -4.19 15.92 -8.33
C GLN A 44 -4.79 14.59 -8.74
N TYR A 45 -6.08 14.40 -8.47
CA TYR A 45 -6.80 13.29 -9.08
C TYR A 45 -7.20 13.61 -10.51
N ARG A 46 -6.83 12.72 -11.44
CA ARG A 46 -7.32 12.73 -12.81
C ARG A 46 -8.34 11.62 -12.99
N ALA A 47 -9.48 11.94 -13.60
CA ALA A 47 -10.52 10.95 -13.87
C ALA A 47 -9.97 9.88 -14.83
N ALA A 48 -10.22 8.61 -14.49
CA ALA A 48 -10.00 7.52 -15.42
C ALA A 48 -11.30 7.22 -16.21
N PRO A 49 -11.24 6.44 -17.30
CA PRO A 49 -12.44 5.94 -17.98
C PRO A 49 -13.41 5.29 -17.00
N GLU A 50 -14.71 5.47 -17.25
CA GLU A 50 -15.77 4.95 -16.38
C GLU A 50 -15.61 3.44 -16.19
N ARG A 51 -15.71 2.97 -14.94
CA ARG A 51 -15.56 1.56 -14.57
C ARG A 51 -14.22 0.93 -14.99
N ARG A 52 -13.16 1.73 -15.20
CA ARG A 52 -11.81 1.20 -15.44
C ARG A 52 -11.42 0.22 -14.35
N ARG A 53 -11.02 -0.98 -14.76
CA ARG A 53 -10.31 -1.95 -13.92
C ARG A 53 -8.92 -2.19 -14.51
N ILE A 54 -7.93 -2.38 -13.65
CA ILE A 54 -6.57 -2.72 -14.06
C ILE A 54 -6.18 -4.08 -13.50
N GLU A 55 -5.40 -4.83 -14.28
CA GLU A 55 -4.87 -6.12 -13.85
C GLU A 55 -3.78 -5.90 -12.81
N VAL A 56 -3.97 -6.48 -11.63
CA VAL A 56 -3.05 -6.37 -10.49
C VAL A 56 -2.62 -7.77 -10.06
N PRO A 57 -1.32 -8.09 -10.11
CA PRO A 57 -0.80 -9.36 -9.62
C PRO A 57 -0.99 -9.49 -8.11
N ARG A 58 -1.12 -10.74 -7.63
CA ARG A 58 -1.19 -11.06 -6.20
C ARG A 58 -0.12 -12.04 -5.75
N LEU A 59 0.17 -12.00 -4.45
CA LEU A 59 1.02 -12.97 -3.75
C LEU A 59 0.21 -14.20 -3.31
N THR A 60 -0.52 -14.83 -4.22
CA THR A 60 -1.21 -16.10 -3.99
C THR A 60 -0.31 -17.29 -4.37
N ILE A 61 -0.70 -18.50 -3.92
CA ILE A 61 -0.06 -19.76 -4.32
C ILE A 61 -1.14 -20.69 -4.91
N PRO A 62 -1.18 -20.92 -6.23
CA PRO A 62 -0.31 -20.33 -7.27
C PRO A 62 -0.57 -18.84 -7.47
N ARG A 63 0.37 -18.12 -8.11
CA ARG A 63 0.23 -16.69 -8.44
C ARG A 63 -1.04 -16.44 -9.24
N SER A 64 -1.77 -15.37 -8.90
CA SER A 64 -2.97 -14.94 -9.59
C SER A 64 -2.89 -13.46 -9.94
N THR A 65 -3.80 -13.05 -10.82
CA THR A 65 -4.01 -11.66 -11.22
C THR A 65 -5.50 -11.37 -11.12
N ASP A 66 -5.84 -10.23 -10.50
CA ASP A 66 -7.22 -9.78 -10.41
C ASP A 66 -7.37 -8.43 -11.10
N ALA A 67 -8.50 -8.23 -11.77
CA ALA A 67 -8.88 -6.91 -12.26
C ALA A 67 -9.46 -6.08 -11.10
N ILE A 68 -8.75 -5.05 -10.64
CA ILE A 68 -9.17 -4.17 -9.53
C ILE A 68 -9.69 -2.83 -10.08
N LEU A 69 -10.75 -2.30 -9.49
CA LEU A 69 -11.29 -0.99 -9.87
C LEU A 69 -10.24 0.11 -9.64
N ALA A 70 -10.05 0.97 -10.63
CA ALA A 70 -9.12 2.10 -10.57
C ALA A 70 -9.78 3.36 -11.16
N PRO A 71 -10.63 4.06 -10.39
CA PRO A 71 -11.50 5.11 -10.93
C PRO A 71 -10.79 6.44 -11.18
N VAL A 72 -9.61 6.64 -10.61
CA VAL A 72 -8.77 7.84 -10.79
C VAL A 72 -7.31 7.46 -10.92
N ASP A 73 -6.53 8.35 -11.52
CA ASP A 73 -5.08 8.38 -11.40
C ASP A 73 -4.68 9.48 -10.42
N LEU A 74 -3.65 9.24 -9.62
CA LEU A 74 -2.92 10.26 -8.89
C LEU A 74 -1.84 10.80 -9.81
N VAL A 75 -1.96 12.08 -10.15
CA VAL A 75 -0.93 12.83 -10.84
C VAL A 75 -0.13 13.57 -9.78
N VAL A 76 1.16 13.29 -9.64
CA VAL A 76 2.04 13.92 -8.65
C VAL A 76 3.28 14.48 -9.35
N THR A 77 3.67 15.70 -9.01
CA THR A 77 4.90 16.31 -9.53
C THR A 77 6.01 16.15 -8.51
N ILE A 78 7.05 15.41 -8.89
CA ILE A 78 8.24 15.17 -8.06
C ILE A 78 9.44 15.72 -8.83
N ASP A 79 10.20 16.64 -8.22
CA ASP A 79 11.38 17.28 -8.82
C ASP A 79 11.13 17.84 -10.24
N GLY A 80 9.94 18.42 -10.45
CA GLY A 80 9.53 19.01 -11.74
C GLY A 80 9.07 17.98 -12.79
N THR A 81 9.06 16.69 -12.46
CA THR A 81 8.57 15.62 -13.34
C THR A 81 7.20 15.15 -12.89
N GLU A 82 6.26 15.03 -13.84
CA GLU A 82 4.93 14.47 -13.57
C GLU A 82 4.98 12.94 -13.58
N TYR A 83 4.50 12.32 -12.51
CA TYR A 83 4.28 10.89 -12.40
C TYR A 83 2.80 10.59 -12.25
N VAL A 84 2.35 9.52 -12.90
CA VAL A 84 0.95 9.11 -12.94
C VAL A 84 0.83 7.73 -12.33
N LEU A 85 0.20 7.65 -11.17
CA LEU A 85 0.01 6.42 -10.42
C LEU A 85 -1.46 6.03 -10.44
N ALA A 86 -1.78 4.80 -10.82
CA ALA A 86 -3.14 4.29 -10.73
C ALA A 86 -3.55 4.15 -9.26
N VAL A 87 -4.74 4.65 -8.92
CA VAL A 87 -5.30 4.57 -7.57
C VAL A 87 -6.30 3.41 -7.53
N LEU A 88 -5.95 2.38 -6.77
CA LEU A 88 -6.77 1.18 -6.59
C LEU A 88 -7.89 1.43 -5.59
N GLN A 89 -9.05 0.84 -5.86
CA GLN A 89 -10.20 0.83 -4.97
C GLN A 89 -10.76 -0.61 -4.87
N GLU A 90 -10.09 -1.45 -4.07
CA GLU A 90 -10.51 -2.83 -3.81
C GLU A 90 -11.75 -2.89 -2.92
N PHE A 91 -11.88 -1.96 -1.97
CA PHE A 91 -13.04 -1.79 -1.10
C PHE A 91 -13.69 -0.43 -1.34
N LEU A 92 -15.03 -0.36 -1.21
CA LEU A 92 -15.75 0.91 -1.30
C LEU A 92 -15.22 1.88 -0.22
N GLY A 93 -14.90 3.10 -0.64
CA GLY A 93 -14.38 4.12 0.28
C GLY A 93 -12.90 3.97 0.66
N HIS A 94 -12.15 3.10 -0.02
CA HIS A 94 -10.71 2.95 0.22
C HIS A 94 -9.91 3.20 -1.06
N ARG A 95 -9.20 4.34 -1.12
CA ARG A 95 -8.29 4.66 -2.23
C ARG A 95 -6.86 4.41 -1.82
N LEU A 96 -6.19 3.55 -2.56
CA LEU A 96 -4.86 3.07 -2.26
C LEU A 96 -3.97 3.19 -3.49
N VAL A 97 -2.82 3.83 -3.33
CA VAL A 97 -1.70 3.67 -4.26
C VAL A 97 -0.77 2.61 -3.67
N ILE A 98 -0.52 1.57 -4.46
CA ILE A 98 0.54 0.60 -4.20
C ILE A 98 1.63 0.94 -5.18
N PHE A 99 2.81 1.29 -4.67
CA PHE A 99 3.92 1.76 -5.49
C PHE A 99 5.20 1.03 -5.15
N THR A 100 6.08 0.98 -6.14
CA THR A 100 7.49 0.63 -5.97
C THR A 100 8.37 1.81 -6.34
N ASP A 101 9.59 1.80 -5.83
CA ASP A 101 10.62 2.80 -5.99
C ASP A 101 12.01 2.16 -5.85
N GLU A 102 13.08 2.92 -6.09
CA GLU A 102 14.46 2.41 -6.10
C GLU A 102 15.01 2.05 -4.69
N THR A 103 14.20 2.15 -3.63
CA THR A 103 14.53 1.59 -2.31
C THR A 103 14.08 0.14 -2.15
N ASN A 104 13.19 -0.37 -3.01
CA ASN A 104 12.66 -1.73 -2.89
C ASN A 104 13.74 -2.79 -3.14
N GLY A 105 13.78 -3.82 -2.30
CA GLY A 105 14.79 -4.89 -2.34
C GLY A 105 16.11 -4.53 -1.65
N ASP A 106 16.30 -3.25 -1.29
CA ASP A 106 17.47 -2.73 -0.59
C ASP A 106 17.11 -2.26 0.83
N GLN A 107 16.37 -1.16 0.94
CA GLN A 107 16.00 -0.55 2.23
C GLN A 107 14.52 -0.70 2.59
N THR A 108 13.69 -1.08 1.61
CA THR A 108 12.26 -1.36 1.77
C THR A 108 11.91 -2.67 1.05
N PRO A 109 10.77 -3.31 1.34
CA PRO A 109 10.49 -4.65 0.80
C PRO A 109 10.24 -4.62 -0.71
N GLU A 110 10.60 -5.69 -1.41
CA GLU A 110 10.51 -5.79 -2.88
C GLU A 110 9.09 -5.54 -3.44
N ILE A 111 8.06 -5.91 -2.67
CA ILE A 111 6.66 -5.89 -3.12
C ILE A 111 6.01 -4.51 -3.09
N GLY A 112 6.76 -3.48 -2.70
CA GLY A 112 6.29 -2.10 -2.62
C GLY A 112 5.61 -1.74 -1.30
N ARG A 113 5.11 -0.51 -1.26
CA ARG A 113 4.49 0.12 -0.09
C ARG A 113 3.15 0.74 -0.45
N TRP A 114 2.38 1.03 0.59
CA TRP A 114 1.00 1.50 0.50
C TRP A 114 0.94 2.98 0.87
N LEU A 115 0.28 3.77 0.02
CA LEU A 115 -0.10 5.14 0.33
C LEU A 115 -1.63 5.24 0.27
N VAL A 116 -2.25 5.38 1.44
CA VAL A 116 -3.69 5.57 1.56
C VAL A 116 -4.03 7.03 1.29
N LEU A 117 -4.96 7.26 0.37
CA LEU A 117 -5.31 8.59 -0.11
C LEU A 117 -6.74 8.97 0.30
N PRO A 118 -7.04 10.28 0.45
CA PRO A 118 -8.38 10.74 0.75
C PRO A 118 -9.36 10.46 -0.41
N LEU A 119 -10.63 10.24 -0.06
CA LEU A 119 -11.73 10.14 -1.03
C LEU A 119 -12.13 11.53 -1.50
N LEU A 120 -11.61 11.95 -2.65
CA LEU A 120 -11.95 13.24 -3.27
C LEU A 120 -12.44 13.03 -4.70
N GLU A 121 -13.24 13.96 -5.20
CA GLU A 121 -13.66 13.92 -6.61
C GLU A 121 -12.47 14.13 -7.57
N PRO A 122 -12.53 13.61 -8.80
CA PRO A 122 -11.58 13.97 -9.85
C PRO A 122 -11.46 15.49 -10.03
N GLY A 123 -10.26 15.95 -10.39
CA GLY A 123 -9.91 17.36 -10.53
C GLY A 123 -9.48 18.02 -9.22
N ARG A 124 -9.71 17.39 -8.05
CA ARG A 124 -9.26 17.91 -6.75
C ARG A 124 -7.77 17.69 -6.54
N THR A 125 -7.13 18.67 -5.92
CA THR A 125 -5.75 18.54 -5.42
C THR A 125 -5.73 17.91 -4.04
N LEU A 126 -4.60 17.28 -3.71
CA LEU A 126 -4.34 16.64 -2.45
C LEU A 126 -2.86 16.67 -2.12
N THR A 127 -2.54 16.63 -0.82
CA THR A 127 -1.19 16.40 -0.35
C THR A 127 -0.83 14.92 -0.52
N VAL A 128 0.29 14.66 -1.19
CA VAL A 128 0.90 13.34 -1.35
C VAL A 128 2.10 13.27 -0.42
N ASP A 129 1.90 12.68 0.76
CA ASP A 129 2.92 12.59 1.81
C ASP A 129 3.51 11.18 1.87
N PHE A 130 4.68 10.98 1.23
CA PHE A 130 5.35 9.67 1.24
C PHE A 130 5.89 9.28 2.62
N ASN A 131 5.97 10.20 3.59
CA ASN A 131 6.27 9.84 4.98
C ASN A 131 5.18 8.95 5.60
N ARG A 132 4.00 8.90 4.99
CA ARG A 132 2.88 8.04 5.39
C ARG A 132 2.82 6.74 4.60
N ALA A 133 3.82 6.45 3.76
CA ALA A 133 3.92 5.17 3.08
C ALA A 133 4.10 4.06 4.11
N ALA A 134 3.22 3.06 4.08
CA ALA A 134 3.17 1.97 5.04
C ALA A 134 3.48 0.62 4.38
N LEU A 135 3.94 -0.34 5.18
CA LEU A 135 4.08 -1.73 4.77
C LEU A 135 2.70 -2.35 4.55
N SER A 136 2.58 -3.21 3.53
CA SER A 136 1.37 -3.98 3.32
C SER A 136 1.15 -5.01 4.43
N TYR A 137 -0.11 -5.42 4.65
CA TYR A 137 -0.44 -6.47 5.64
C TYR A 137 0.24 -7.82 5.35
N HIS A 138 0.68 -8.06 4.11
CA HIS A 138 1.44 -9.26 3.76
C HIS A 138 2.74 -9.40 4.57
N HIS A 139 3.40 -8.31 4.94
CA HIS A 139 4.61 -8.36 5.76
C HIS A 139 4.32 -8.87 7.19
N LEU A 140 3.12 -8.60 7.71
CA LEU A 140 2.71 -9.01 9.05
C LEU A 140 2.17 -10.45 9.09
N ASN A 141 1.51 -10.88 8.01
CA ASN A 141 0.90 -12.20 7.93
C ASN A 141 0.83 -12.71 6.48
N PRO A 142 1.95 -13.24 5.94
CA PRO A 142 2.04 -13.66 4.55
C PRO A 142 1.18 -14.91 4.26
N GLU A 143 0.88 -15.73 5.28
CA GLU A 143 0.08 -16.96 5.14
C GLU A 143 -1.38 -16.70 4.77
N VAL A 144 -1.91 -15.53 5.16
CA VAL A 144 -3.34 -15.20 5.02
C VAL A 144 -3.57 -14.01 4.10
N SER A 145 -2.57 -13.12 3.95
CA SER A 145 -2.75 -11.87 3.23
C SER A 145 -2.28 -12.00 1.78
N VAL A 146 -3.21 -12.11 0.84
CA VAL A 146 -2.92 -12.19 -0.60
C VAL A 146 -2.89 -10.80 -1.25
N CYS A 147 -2.18 -9.87 -0.59
CA CYS A 147 -2.22 -8.45 -0.94
C CYS A 147 -1.93 -8.19 -2.44
N PRO A 148 -2.63 -7.23 -3.05
CA PRO A 148 -2.30 -6.77 -4.39
C PRO A 148 -0.88 -6.20 -4.42
N LEU A 149 -0.14 -6.50 -5.50
CA LEU A 149 1.16 -5.90 -5.78
C LEU A 149 1.00 -4.53 -6.45
N ALA A 150 2.10 -3.77 -6.52
CA ALA A 150 2.14 -2.55 -7.30
C ALA A 150 1.80 -2.87 -8.78
N PRO A 151 0.82 -2.16 -9.40
CA PRO A 151 0.63 -2.24 -10.84
C PRO A 151 1.90 -1.83 -11.59
N PRO A 152 2.17 -2.36 -12.81
CA PRO A 152 3.40 -2.04 -13.55
C PRO A 152 3.65 -0.53 -13.76
N GLY A 153 2.58 0.28 -13.89
CA GLY A 153 2.68 1.73 -14.04
C GLY A 153 2.93 2.52 -12.75
N ASN A 154 2.88 1.86 -11.58
CA ASN A 154 3.07 2.51 -10.28
C ASN A 154 4.52 2.43 -9.77
N HIS A 155 5.49 2.30 -10.67
CA HIS A 155 6.90 2.33 -10.32
C HIS A 155 7.46 3.76 -10.46
N LEU A 156 8.06 4.29 -9.39
CA LEU A 156 8.78 5.55 -9.38
C LEU A 156 10.27 5.26 -9.61
N PRO A 157 10.89 5.74 -10.70
CA PRO A 157 12.29 5.46 -11.03
C PRO A 157 13.26 6.34 -10.23
N MET A 158 13.04 6.44 -8.92
CA MET A 158 13.85 7.22 -7.97
C MET A 158 13.71 6.63 -6.57
N ARG A 159 14.61 7.01 -5.66
CA ARG A 159 14.54 6.54 -4.27
C ARG A 159 13.57 7.39 -3.46
N ILE A 160 12.59 6.76 -2.82
CA ILE A 160 11.67 7.40 -1.88
C ILE A 160 12.04 6.99 -0.45
N GLU A 161 13.00 7.70 0.12
CA GLU A 161 13.54 7.47 1.48
C GLU A 161 12.65 8.12 2.56
N ALA A 162 11.36 7.80 2.56
CA ALA A 162 10.37 8.25 3.53
C ALA A 162 9.38 7.13 3.87
N GLY A 163 8.80 7.15 5.07
CA GLY A 163 7.82 6.15 5.52
C GLY A 163 8.42 4.87 6.08
N GLU A 164 7.59 3.83 6.17
CA GLU A 164 7.96 2.54 6.76
C GLU A 164 8.94 1.75 5.89
N ARG A 165 9.86 1.03 6.54
CA ARG A 165 10.97 0.29 5.93
C ARG A 165 10.89 -1.20 6.17
N ALA A 166 10.78 -1.62 7.43
CA ALA A 166 10.84 -3.03 7.80
C ALA A 166 10.18 -3.28 9.16
N LEU A 167 9.78 -4.53 9.40
CA LEU A 167 9.37 -4.96 10.74
C LEU A 167 10.60 -5.15 11.62
N ILE A 168 10.52 -4.68 12.87
CA ILE A 168 11.57 -4.88 13.88
C ILE A 168 11.13 -6.01 14.80
N HIS A 169 11.91 -7.07 14.86
CA HIS A 169 11.70 -8.16 15.81
C HIS A 169 12.70 -8.06 16.97
N ALA A 170 12.22 -8.17 18.20
CA ALA A 170 13.07 -8.29 19.37
C ALA A 170 13.94 -9.53 19.20
N THR A 171 15.26 -9.37 19.28
CA THR A 171 16.17 -10.51 19.27
C THR A 171 15.88 -11.33 20.51
N SER A 172 15.47 -12.58 20.34
CA SER A 172 15.29 -13.48 21.48
C SER A 172 16.68 -13.71 22.08
N GLY A 173 16.96 -13.04 23.19
CA GLY A 173 18.18 -13.29 23.97
C GLY A 173 18.16 -14.75 24.41
N ARG A 174 18.99 -15.59 23.79
CA ARG A 174 19.37 -16.88 24.36
C ARG A 174 20.33 -16.58 25.50
N GLY A 175 19.80 -16.48 26.71
CA GLY A 175 20.54 -16.69 27.96
C GLY A 175 20.59 -18.18 28.28
#